data_AF-A0A8T4WXX9-F1
#
_entry.id   AF-A0A8T4WXX9-F1
#
_cell.length_a   1.000
_cell.length_b   1.000
_cell.length_c   1.000
_cell.angle_alpha   90.00
_cell.angle_beta   90.00
_cell.angle_gamma   90.00
#
_symmetry.space_group_name_H-M   'P 1'
#
loop_
_entity.id
_entity.type
_entity.pdbx_description
1 polymer ?
#
loop_
_entity_poly.entity_id
_entity_poly.type
_entity_poly.pdbx_seq_one_letter_code
_entity_poly.pdbx_strand_id
1 'polypeptide(L)'
;MIRSKNIDDLENHCKEAYKDAESIIHGWGHAYRVAEGAKWLVKMKNKSKENQDLAYVAGLLHDIVRPIDEERCHAEASAEKARDILTYFNLQENHISKICKAVKDHRYPKED
;
A
#
# COMPACT_ATOMS: atom_id res chain seq x y z
N MET A 1 -13.15 -10.90 11.63
CA MET A 1 -12.24 -11.75 10.83
C MET A 1 -12.42 -11.36 9.38
N ILE A 2 -11.36 -10.86 8.74
CA ILE A 2 -11.38 -10.53 7.31
C ILE A 2 -11.48 -11.87 6.56
N ARG A 3 -12.60 -12.12 5.87
CA ARG A 3 -12.77 -13.29 4.99
C ARG A 3 -12.18 -12.95 3.63
N SER A 4 -11.43 -13.93 3.10
CA SER A 4 -10.81 -14.08 1.76
C SER A 4 -9.49 -13.36 1.46
N LYS A 5 -8.51 -14.20 1.08
CA LYS A 5 -7.09 -14.03 0.69
C LYS A 5 -6.15 -13.46 1.77
N ASN A 6 -5.09 -14.23 2.06
CA ASN A 6 -4.15 -13.97 3.14
C ASN A 6 -3.32 -12.71 2.82
N ILE A 7 -2.93 -11.94 3.84
CA ILE A 7 -2.00 -10.81 3.67
C ILE A 7 -0.72 -11.27 2.96
N ASP A 8 -0.30 -12.51 3.21
CA ASP A 8 0.85 -13.13 2.55
C ASP A 8 0.66 -13.24 1.02
N ASP A 9 -0.55 -13.53 0.54
CA ASP A 9 -0.84 -13.61 -0.90
C ASP A 9 -0.81 -12.22 -1.54
N LEU A 10 -1.32 -11.21 -0.84
CA LEU A 10 -1.28 -9.80 -1.27
C LEU A 10 0.17 -9.30 -1.31
N GLU A 11 0.95 -9.63 -0.29
CA GLU A 11 2.37 -9.29 -0.20
C GLU A 11 3.14 -9.89 -1.38
N ASN A 12 2.94 -11.18 -1.66
CA ASN A 12 3.55 -11.83 -2.81
C ASN A 12 3.12 -11.19 -4.12
N HIS A 13 1.84 -10.84 -4.28
CA HIS A 13 1.38 -10.13 -5.46
C HIS A 13 2.07 -8.76 -5.63
N CYS A 14 2.22 -8.01 -4.55
CA CYS A 14 2.95 -6.74 -4.58
C CYS A 14 4.41 -6.96 -4.95
N LYS A 15 5.07 -7.96 -4.36
CA LYS A 15 6.46 -8.31 -4.66
C LYS A 15 6.68 -8.61 -6.13
N GLU A 16 5.77 -9.35 -6.75
CA GLU A 16 5.82 -9.62 -8.19
C GLU A 16 5.64 -8.33 -9.01
N ALA A 17 4.71 -7.45 -8.63
CA ALA A 17 4.49 -6.18 -9.32
C ALA A 17 5.71 -5.22 -9.25
N TYR A 18 6.53 -5.29 -8.19
CA TYR A 18 7.76 -4.51 -8.08
C TYR A 18 8.96 -5.12 -8.83
N LYS A 19 8.86 -6.30 -9.45
CA LYS A 19 9.96 -6.86 -10.26
C LYS A 19 10.27 -6.01 -11.49
N ASP A 20 9.24 -5.40 -12.05
CA ASP A 20 9.33 -4.55 -13.23
C ASP A 20 9.59 -3.07 -12.85
N ALA A 21 9.86 -2.79 -11.56
CA ALA A 21 10.17 -1.43 -11.14
C ALA A 21 11.49 -0.97 -11.77
N GLU A 22 11.43 0.11 -12.53
CA GLU A 22 12.58 0.62 -13.31
C GLU A 22 13.74 1.13 -12.43
N SER A 23 13.46 1.42 -11.15
CA SER A 23 14.44 1.98 -10.22
C SER A 23 14.66 1.09 -9.00
N ILE A 24 15.92 0.70 -8.76
CA ILE A 24 16.33 -0.14 -7.62
C ILE A 24 15.97 0.51 -6.27
N ILE A 25 15.99 1.84 -6.18
CA ILE A 25 15.63 2.57 -4.96
C ILE A 25 14.12 2.55 -4.67
N HIS A 26 13.28 2.21 -5.67
CA HIS A 26 11.82 2.06 -5.54
C HIS A 26 11.36 0.61 -5.76
N GLY A 27 12.30 -0.34 -5.80
CA GLY A 27 11.99 -1.76 -5.89
C GLY A 27 11.42 -2.33 -4.59
N TRP A 28 11.15 -3.64 -4.60
CA TRP A 28 10.53 -4.36 -3.48
C TRP A 28 11.15 -4.07 -2.10
N GLY A 29 12.48 -3.98 -2.03
CA GLY A 29 13.19 -3.74 -0.76
C GLY A 29 12.82 -2.41 -0.10
N HIS A 30 12.53 -1.36 -0.88
CA HIS A 30 12.04 -0.08 -0.36
C HIS A 30 10.62 -0.22 0.17
N ALA A 31 9.69 -0.69 -0.67
CA ALA A 31 8.28 -0.85 -0.31
C ALA A 31 8.10 -1.72 0.94
N TYR A 32 8.82 -2.85 1.02
CA TYR A 32 8.75 -3.74 2.17
C TYR A 32 9.23 -3.10 3.48
N ARG A 33 10.35 -2.37 3.46
CA ARG A 33 10.84 -1.65 4.66
C ARG A 33 9.88 -0.56 5.11
N VAL A 34 9.29 0.18 4.17
CA VAL A 34 8.26 1.20 4.47
C VAL A 34 7.03 0.54 5.10
N ALA A 35 6.57 -0.57 4.55
CA ALA A 35 5.43 -1.33 5.07
C ALA A 35 5.65 -1.83 6.50
N GLU A 36 6.78 -2.49 6.76
CA GLU A 36 7.12 -2.97 8.11
C GLU A 36 7.30 -1.81 9.10
N GLY A 37 7.89 -0.69 8.67
CA GLY A 37 8.00 0.53 9.46
C GLY A 37 6.63 1.12 9.83
N ALA A 38 5.71 1.22 8.87
CA ALA A 38 4.36 1.72 9.09
C ALA A 38 3.58 0.84 10.09
N LYS A 39 3.63 -0.47 9.91
CA LYS A 39 3.06 -1.47 10.82
C LYS A 39 3.63 -1.34 12.23
N TRP A 40 4.95 -1.18 12.35
CA TRP A 40 5.62 -1.00 13.64
C TRP A 40 5.18 0.30 14.34
N LEU A 41 5.09 1.42 13.62
CA LEU A 41 4.62 2.70 14.18
C LEU A 41 3.18 2.61 14.71
N VAL A 42 2.29 1.95 13.97
CA VAL A 42 0.90 1.74 14.39
C VAL A 42 0.82 0.83 15.61
N LYS A 43 1.67 -0.21 15.69
CA LYS A 43 1.81 -1.06 16.88
C LYS A 43 2.28 -0.25 18.10
N MET A 44 3.29 0.61 17.95
CA MET A 44 3.79 1.48 19.03
C MET A 44 2.73 2.45 19.55
N LYS A 45 1.75 2.82 18.73
CA LYS A 45 0.59 3.63 19.13
C LYS A 45 -0.56 2.80 19.75
N ASN A 46 -0.31 1.55 20.15
CA ASN A 46 -1.28 0.62 20.75
C ASN A 46 -2.57 0.46 19.92
N LYS A 47 -2.48 0.52 18.59
CA LYS A 47 -3.62 0.30 17.70
C LYS A 47 -3.82 -1.20 17.44
N SER A 48 -5.06 -1.55 17.09
CA SER A 48 -5.47 -2.93 16.79
C SER A 48 -4.62 -3.59 15.70
N LYS A 49 -4.57 -4.93 15.69
CA LYS A 49 -3.91 -5.72 14.64
C LYS A 49 -4.44 -5.38 13.25
N GLU A 50 -5.76 -5.17 13.11
CA GLU A 50 -6.37 -4.71 11.88
C GLU A 50 -5.77 -3.38 11.39
N ASN A 51 -5.59 -2.38 12.26
CA ASN A 51 -4.95 -1.13 11.87
C ASN A 51 -3.48 -1.33 11.45
N GLN A 52 -2.76 -2.24 12.11
CA GLN A 52 -1.39 -2.59 11.74
C GLN A 52 -1.36 -3.21 10.34
N ASP A 53 -2.33 -4.07 10.02
CA ASP A 53 -2.45 -4.71 8.70
C ASP A 53 -2.81 -3.70 7.61
N LEU A 54 -3.73 -2.76 7.88
CA LEU A 54 -4.04 -1.67 6.95
C LEU A 54 -2.81 -0.80 6.65
N ALA A 55 -2.03 -0.46 7.68
CA ALA A 55 -0.82 0.34 7.51
C ALA A 55 0.28 -0.42 6.76
N TYR A 56 0.44 -1.71 7.02
CA TYR A 56 1.34 -2.58 6.28
C TYR A 56 1.00 -2.59 4.79
N VAL A 57 -0.26 -2.88 4.47
CA VAL A 57 -0.75 -2.95 3.08
C VAL A 57 -0.62 -1.58 2.37
N ALA A 58 -0.91 -0.48 3.06
CA ALA A 58 -0.70 0.86 2.51
C ALA A 58 0.77 1.13 2.17
N GLY A 59 1.70 0.72 3.05
CA GLY A 59 3.13 0.85 2.78
C GLY A 59 3.62 0.00 1.61
N LEU A 60 3.07 -1.20 1.42
CA LEU A 60 3.39 -2.02 0.24
C LEU A 60 2.93 -1.36 -1.07
N LEU A 61 1.79 -0.68 -1.05
CA LEU A 61 1.15 -0.15 -2.26
C LEU A 61 1.50 1.31 -2.57
N HIS A 62 2.16 2.05 -1.67
CA HIS A 62 2.31 3.50 -1.81
C HIS A 62 3.02 3.94 -3.10
N ASP A 63 3.94 3.12 -3.59
CA ASP A 63 4.81 3.36 -4.74
C ASP A 63 4.61 2.35 -5.88
N ILE A 64 3.49 1.63 -5.87
CA ILE A 64 3.26 0.50 -6.80
C ILE A 64 3.15 0.93 -8.27
N VAL A 65 2.86 2.21 -8.53
CA VAL A 65 2.92 2.82 -9.87
C VAL A 65 3.82 4.05 -9.84
N ARG A 66 4.83 4.05 -10.71
CA ARG A 66 5.78 5.16 -10.90
C ARG A 66 5.90 5.48 -12.40
N PRO A 67 5.08 6.40 -12.95
CA PRO A 67 5.19 6.81 -14.34
C PRO A 67 6.53 7.51 -14.61
N ILE A 68 7.16 7.22 -15.75
CA ILE A 68 8.50 7.72 -16.13
C ILE A 68 8.53 9.25 -16.27
N ASP A 69 7.45 9.79 -16.81
CA ASP A 69 7.30 11.20 -17.17
C ASP A 69 6.72 12.07 -16.03
N GLU A 70 6.27 11.44 -14.94
CA GLU A 70 5.52 12.06 -13.84
C GLU A 70 4.39 13.02 -14.28
N GLU A 71 3.92 12.96 -15.54
CA GLU A 71 2.80 13.77 -16.04
C GLU A 71 1.53 13.51 -15.21
N ARG A 72 1.48 12.29 -14.65
CA ARG A 72 0.52 11.87 -13.65
C ARG A 72 1.20 11.70 -12.29
N CYS A 73 0.58 12.27 -11.25
CA CYS A 73 1.06 12.09 -9.87
C CYS A 73 1.06 10.59 -9.49
N HIS A 74 2.24 10.06 -9.16
CA HIS A 74 2.41 8.64 -8.78
C HIS A 74 1.54 8.24 -7.58
N ALA A 75 1.26 9.15 -6.64
CA ALA A 75 0.40 8.87 -5.50
C ALA A 75 -1.05 8.60 -5.92
N GLU A 76 -1.57 9.36 -6.90
CA GLU A 76 -2.90 9.13 -7.45
C GLU A 76 -2.95 7.86 -8.29
N ALA A 77 -1.94 7.65 -9.15
CA ALA A 77 -1.83 6.45 -9.96
C ALA A 77 -1.70 5.18 -9.10
N SER A 78 -0.90 5.24 -8.04
CA SER A 78 -0.73 4.15 -7.06
C SER A 78 -2.01 3.90 -6.27
N ALA A 79 -2.78 4.95 -5.92
CA ALA A 79 -4.05 4.79 -5.21
C ALA A 79 -5.12 4.08 -6.06
N GLU A 80 -5.17 4.36 -7.36
CA GLU A 80 -6.04 3.65 -8.31
C GLU A 80 -5.63 2.19 -8.46
N LYS A 81 -4.34 1.94 -8.70
CA LYS A 81 -3.83 0.57 -8.79
C LYS A 81 -4.04 -0.21 -7.49
N ALA A 82 -3.88 0.45 -6.34
CA ALA A 82 -4.18 -0.12 -5.03
C ALA A 82 -5.65 -0.54 -4.95
N ARG A 83 -6.60 0.30 -5.38
CA ARG A 83 -8.03 -0.05 -5.39
C ARG A 83 -8.29 -1.31 -6.21
N ASP A 84 -7.71 -1.41 -7.40
CA ASP A 84 -7.88 -2.58 -8.27
C ASP A 84 -7.36 -3.86 -7.61
N ILE A 85 -6.14 -3.81 -7.04
CA ILE A 85 -5.53 -4.94 -6.34
C ILE A 85 -6.40 -5.32 -5.14
N LEU A 86 -6.75 -4.39 -4.26
CA LEU A 86 -7.49 -4.69 -3.04
C LEU A 86 -8.91 -5.23 -3.33
N THR A 87 -9.53 -4.76 -4.42
CA THR A 87 -10.81 -5.29 -4.92
C THR A 87 -10.66 -6.72 -5.44
N TYR A 88 -9.60 -7.02 -6.21
CA TYR A 88 -9.27 -8.38 -6.64
C TYR A 88 -9.00 -9.33 -5.46
N PHE A 89 -8.49 -8.79 -4.35
CA PHE A 89 -8.33 -9.51 -3.09
C PHE A 89 -9.59 -9.57 -2.22
N ASN A 90 -10.70 -8.95 -2.67
CA ASN A 90 -12.00 -8.96 -2.03
C ASN A 90 -11.96 -8.42 -0.58
N LEU A 91 -11.16 -7.37 -0.36
CA LEU A 91 -11.15 -6.64 0.91
C LEU A 91 -12.44 -5.84 1.08
N GLN A 92 -12.80 -5.55 2.33
CA GLN A 92 -13.97 -4.73 2.64
C GLN A 92 -13.76 -3.28 2.16
N GLU A 93 -14.80 -2.66 1.59
CA GLU A 93 -14.71 -1.32 0.99
C GLU A 93 -14.22 -0.25 1.99
N ASN A 94 -14.59 -0.36 3.26
CA ASN A 94 -14.08 0.54 4.31
C ASN A 94 -12.55 0.46 4.48
N HIS A 95 -11.96 -0.73 4.28
CA HIS A 95 -10.51 -0.95 4.31
C HIS A 95 -9.86 -0.46 3.02
N ILE A 96 -10.45 -0.76 1.86
CA ILE A 96 -9.99 -0.27 0.56
C ILE A 96 -9.91 1.25 0.58
N SER A 97 -11.00 1.92 0.98
CA SER A 97 -11.07 3.38 1.04
C SER A 97 -10.01 4.00 1.97
N LYS A 98 -9.76 3.40 3.15
CA LYS A 98 -8.70 3.87 4.06
C LYS A 98 -7.31 3.74 3.47
N ILE A 99 -7.00 2.59 2.85
CA ILE A 99 -5.70 2.34 2.24
C ILE A 99 -5.48 3.27 1.05
N CYS A 100 -6.45 3.35 0.14
CA CYS A 100 -6.35 4.21 -1.05
C CYS A 100 -6.21 5.69 -0.68
N LYS A 101 -6.89 6.17 0.37
CA LYS A 101 -6.72 7.54 0.88
C LYS A 101 -5.29 7.76 1.39
N ALA A 102 -4.78 6.85 2.22
CA ALA A 102 -3.41 6.94 2.73
C ALA A 102 -2.36 6.94 1.59
N VAL A 103 -2.55 6.08 0.58
CA VAL A 103 -1.70 6.04 -0.61
C VAL A 103 -1.84 7.33 -1.43
N LYS A 104 -3.05 7.85 -1.62
CA LYS A 104 -3.25 9.08 -2.41
C LYS A 104 -2.60 10.31 -1.76
N ASP A 105 -2.72 10.43 -0.44
CA ASP A 105 -2.27 11.62 0.28
C ASP A 105 -0.80 11.51 0.77
N HIS A 106 -0.07 10.43 0.47
CA HIS A 106 1.27 10.19 1.06
C HIS A 106 2.33 11.22 0.65
N ARG A 107 2.18 11.86 -0.53
CA ARG A 107 3.12 12.90 -1.01
C ARG A 107 2.85 14.25 -0.34
N TYR A 108 1.57 14.56 -0.10
CA TYR A 108 1.12 15.80 0.51
C TYR A 108 0.06 15.46 1.57
N PRO A 109 0.49 15.15 2.80
CA PRO A 109 -0.41 14.77 3.86
C PRO A 109 -1.45 15.87 4.10
N LYS A 110 -2.72 15.50 4.09
CA LYS A 110 -3.82 16.38 4.47
C LYS A 110 -4.17 16.14 5.93
N GLU A 111 -4.43 17.21 6.66
CA GLU A 111 -5.03 17.12 7.98
C GLU A 111 -6.51 16.71 7.79
N ASP A 112 -6.92 15.60 8.42
CA ASP A 112 -8.31 15.15 8.52
C ASP A 112 -8.97 15.72 9.78
#